data_AF-A0A374TF30-F1
#
_entry.id   AF-A0A374TF30-F1
#
_cell.length_a   1.000
_cell.length_b   1.000
_cell.length_c   1.000
_cell.angle_alpha   90.00
_cell.angle_beta   90.00
_cell.angle_gamma   90.00
#
_symmetry.space_group_name_H-M   'P 1'
#
loop_
_entity.id
_entity.type
_entity.pdbx_description
1 polymer ?
#
loop_
_entity_poly.entity_id
_entity_poly.type
_entity_poly.pdbx_seq_one_letter_code
_entity_poly.pdbx_strand_id
1 'polypeptide(L)' 'MDLRSYTKQELALLYFPDSDPDVARAHLMRWIVRCTQLYEQLLKSGYTKNSKEFNPLQVSYIFFHLGEP' A
#
# COMPACT_ATOMS: atom_id res chain seq x y z
N MET A 1 -14.79 -3.32 5.50
CA MET A 1 -13.61 -2.44 5.48
C MET A 1 -13.86 -1.32 4.48
N ASP A 2 -13.61 -0.06 4.84
CA ASP A 2 -13.78 1.08 3.94
C ASP A 2 -12.66 1.04 2.87
N LEU A 3 -13.01 0.57 1.66
CA LEU A 3 -12.17 0.69 0.47
C LEU A 3 -12.23 2.14 0.00
N ARG A 4 -11.56 3.02 0.76
CA ARG A 4 -11.35 4.42 0.41
C ARG A 4 -9.92 4.61 -0.08
N SER A 5 -9.64 5.78 -0.64
CA SER A 5 -8.26 6.15 -0.94
C SER A 5 -7.48 6.30 0.37
N TYR A 6 -6.26 5.78 0.41
CA TYR A 6 -5.33 5.97 1.51
C TYR A 6 -4.03 6.55 1.01
N THR A 7 -3.47 7.54 1.71
CA THR A 7 -2.09 7.94 1.46
C THR A 7 -1.14 6.78 1.79
N LYS A 8 0.05 6.79 1.18
CA LYS A 8 1.06 5.75 1.48
C LYS A 8 1.42 5.67 2.96
N GLN A 9 1.40 6.82 3.63
CA GLN A 9 1.73 6.93 5.04
C GLN A 9 0.58 6.45 5.92
N GLU A 10 -0.66 6.86 5.66
CA GLU A 10 -1.82 6.36 6.40
C GLU A 10 -1.93 4.83 6.28
N LEU A 11 -1.84 4.31 5.05
CA LEU A 11 -1.93 2.87 4.84
C LEU A 11 -0.79 2.13 5.56
N ALA A 12 0.42 2.69 5.54
CA ALA A 12 1.55 2.09 6.23
C ALA A 12 1.41 2.12 7.75
N LEU A 13 0.85 3.19 8.32
CA LEU A 13 0.60 3.29 9.76
C LEU A 13 -0.51 2.33 10.23
N LEU A 14 -1.43 1.93 9.35
CA LEU A 14 -2.37 0.84 9.67
C LEU A 14 -1.62 -0.48 9.88
N TYR A 15 -0.68 -0.82 9.01
CA TYR A 15 0.12 -2.06 9.15
C TYR A 15 1.19 -1.98 10.26
N PHE A 16 1.72 -0.78 10.52
CA PHE A 16 2.84 -0.57 11.43
C PHE A 16 2.55 0.62 12.37
N PRO A 17 1.58 0.48 13.30
CA PRO A 17 1.15 1.59 14.16
C PRO A 17 2.24 2.07 15.12
N ASP A 18 3.16 1.19 15.54
CA ASP A 18 4.26 1.52 16.45
C ASP A 18 5.51 2.09 15.75
N SER A 19 5.51 2.16 14.41
CA SER A 19 6.65 2.63 13.63
C SER A 19 6.55 4.12 13.34
N ASP A 20 7.72 4.78 13.27
CA ASP A 20 7.80 6.14 12.73
C ASP A 20 7.20 6.18 11.31
N PRO A 21 6.44 7.23 10.93
CA PRO A 21 5.70 7.22 9.66
C PRO A 21 6.56 7.04 8.41
N ASP A 22 7.79 7.55 8.39
CA ASP A 22 8.70 7.34 7.26
C ASP A 22 9.22 5.90 7.22
N VAL A 23 9.46 5.30 8.38
CA VAL A 23 9.87 3.88 8.52
C VAL A 23 8.73 2.96 8.12
N ALA A 24 7.52 3.20 8.62
CA ALA A 24 6.32 2.45 8.28
C ALA A 24 6.10 2.44 6.77
N ARG A 25 6.15 3.62 6.14
CA ARG A 25 6.03 3.78 4.69
C ARG A 25 7.10 2.99 3.94
N ALA A 26 8.36 3.08 4.38
CA ALA A 26 9.46 2.36 3.75
C ALA A 26 9.28 0.83 3.85
N HIS A 27 8.80 0.33 4.99
CA HIS A 27 8.45 -1.07 5.18
C HIS A 27 7.33 -1.53 4.26
N LEU A 28 6.21 -0.79 4.23
CA LEU A 28 5.09 -1.12 3.35
C LEU A 28 5.52 -1.14 1.88
N MET A 29 6.26 -0.12 1.43
CA MET A 29 6.76 -0.07 0.05
C MET A 29 7.70 -1.23 -0.27
N ARG A 30 8.55 -1.64 0.68
CA ARG A 30 9.43 -2.80 0.51
C ARG A 30 8.63 -4.10 0.40
N TRP A 31 7.57 -4.27 1.18
CA TRP A 31 6.66 -5.42 1.07
C TRP A 31 5.95 -5.45 -0.28
N ILE A 32 5.41 -4.31 -0.73
CA ILE A 32 4.76 -4.19 -2.03
C ILE A 32 5.72 -4.56 -3.17
N VAL A 33 6.94 -4.01 -3.17
CA VAL A 33 7.93 -4.29 -4.23
C VAL A 33 8.42 -5.73 -4.19
N ARG A 34 8.51 -6.33 -3.00
CA ARG A 34 8.91 -7.75 -2.85
C ARG A 34 7.83 -8.70 -3.36
N CYS A 35 6.56 -8.31 -3.30
CA CYS A 35 5.46 -9.06 -3.88
C CYS A 35 5.25 -8.62 -5.34
N THR A 36 5.99 -9.23 -6.27
CA THR A 36 5.97 -8.84 -7.69
C THR A 36 4.58 -8.86 -8.31
N GLN A 37 3.75 -9.87 -7.97
CA GLN A 37 2.37 -9.97 -8.45
C GLN A 37 1.51 -8.77 -8.02
N LEU A 38 1.61 -8.36 -6.74
CA LEU A 38 0.94 -7.18 -6.23
C LEU A 38 1.43 -5.93 -6.95
N TYR A 39 2.75 -5.77 -7.07
CA TYR A 39 3.33 -4.60 -7.71
C TYR A 39 2.91 -4.47 -9.19
N GLU A 40 2.88 -5.58 -9.94
CA GLU A 40 2.39 -5.60 -11.31
C GLU A 40 0.90 -5.26 -11.41
N GLN A 41 0.06 -5.75 -10.50
CA GLN A 41 -1.36 -5.38 -10.45
C GLN A 41 -1.55 -3.89 -10.16
N LEU A 42 -0.77 -3.33 -9.24
CA LEU A 42 -0.77 -1.90 -8.97
C LEU A 42 -0.41 -1.12 -10.24
N LEU A 43 0.69 -1.47 -10.93
CA LEU A 43 1.09 -0.81 -12.17
C LEU A 43 -0.01 -0.88 -13.26
N LYS A 44 -0.62 -2.05 -13.44
CA LYS A 44 -1.73 -2.25 -14.39
C LYS A 44 -2.97 -1.41 -14.06
N SER A 45 -3.20 -1.12 -12.77
CA SER A 45 -4.29 -0.25 -12.31
C SER A 45 -4.00 1.25 -12.45
N GLY A 46 -2.84 1.63 -13.01
CA GLY A 46 -2.42 3.03 -13.16
C GLY A 46 -1.66 3.59 -11.95
N TYR A 47 -1.19 2.74 -11.03
CA TYR A 47 -0.28 3.19 -9.98
C TYR A 47 1.03 3.68 -10.59
N THR A 48 1.53 4.81 -10.10
CA THR A 48 2.86 5.31 -10.44
C THR A 48 3.66 5.55 -9.17
N LYS A 49 5.00 5.49 -9.28
CA LYS A 49 5.88 5.81 -8.14
C LYS A 49 5.63 7.22 -7.56
N ASN A 50 5.16 8.15 -8.39
CA ASN A 50 4.85 9.54 -8.03
C ASN A 50 3.45 9.72 -7.43
N SER A 51 2.56 8.70 -7.52
CA SER A 51 1.25 8.74 -6.87
C SER A 51 1.42 8.94 -5.37
N LYS A 52 0.70 9.88 -4.77
CA LYS A 52 0.76 10.18 -3.33
C LYS A 52 -0.07 9.21 -2.49
N GLU A 53 -1.06 8.60 -3.11
CA GLU A 53 -2.09 7.77 -2.49
C GLU A 53 -2.41 6.56 -3.36
N PHE A 54 -2.98 5.55 -2.71
CA PHE A 54 -3.57 4.40 -3.35
C PHE A 54 -5.08 4.62 -3.46
N ASN A 55 -5.63 4.39 -4.65
CA ASN A 55 -7.07 4.42 -4.83
C ASN A 55 -7.73 3.16 -4.20
N PRO A 56 -9.06 3.14 -4.02
CA PRO A 56 -9.77 1.99 -3.45
C PRO A 56 -9.43 0.63 -4.07
N LEU A 57 -9.23 0.59 -5.38
CA LEU A 57 -8.90 -0.63 -6.11
C LEU A 57 -7.46 -1.11 -5.82
N GLN A 58 -6.52 -0.18 -5.70
CA GLN A 58 -5.14 -0.47 -5.33
C GLN A 58 -5.04 -0.96 -3.88
N VAL A 59 -5.84 -0.36 -2.99
CA VAL A 59 -5.95 -0.76 -1.59
C VAL A 59 -6.51 -2.19 -1.49
N SER A 60 -7.52 -2.54 -2.30
CA SER A 60 -8.04 -3.91 -2.29
C SER A 60 -7.01 -4.94 -2.72
N TYR A 61 -6.16 -4.63 -3.71
CA TYR A 61 -5.04 -5.51 -4.05
C TYR A 61 -4.04 -5.64 -2.90
N ILE A 62 -3.71 -4.52 -2.24
CA ILE A 62 -2.80 -4.54 -1.10
C ILE A 62 -3.35 -5.45 0.02
N PHE A 63 -4.62 -5.31 0.38
CA PHE A 63 -5.24 -6.16 1.41
C PHE A 63 -5.35 -7.62 0.98
N PHE A 64 -5.62 -7.89 -0.30
CA PHE A 64 -5.68 -9.25 -0.81
C PHE A 64 -4.33 -9.97 -0.72
N HIS A 65 -3.22 -9.27 -1.02
CA HIS A 65 -1.88 -9.87 -1.05
C HIS A 65 -1.13 -9.80 0.29
N LEU A 66 -1.31 -8.72 1.07
CA LEU A 66 -0.61 -8.49 2.35
C LEU A 66 -1.47 -8.81 3.58
N GLY A 67 -2.77 -9.07 3.41
CA GLY A 67 -3.73 -9.23 4.50
C GLY A 67 -4.29 -7.89 4.98
N GLU A 68 -5.41 -7.92 5.71
CA GLU A 68 -5.96 -6.72 6.35
C GLU A 68 -5.07 -6.32 7.55
N PRO A 69 -4.71 -5.02 7.68
CA PRO A 69 -3.95 -4.50 8.82
C PRO A 69 -4.76 -4.52 10.13
#